data_AF-A0A2V2YB97-F1
#
_entry.id   AF-A0A2V2YB97-F1
#
_cell.length_a   1.000
_cell.length_b   1.000
_cell.length_c   1.000
_cell.angle_alpha   90.00
_cell.angle_beta   90.00
_cell.angle_gamma   90.00
#
_symmetry.space_group_name_H-M   'P 1'
#
loop_
_entity.id
_entity.type
_entity.pdbx_description
1 polymer ?
#
loop_
_entity_poly.entity_id
_entity_poly.type
_entity_poly.pdbx_seq_one_letter_code
_entity_poly.pdbx_strand_id
1 'polypeptide(L)' 'MAINKKELSELINKLSDNDIPLVADLVKRLIHPADYHIPYDDEPLTQDDIEAVDEANQEFLEGKTIKFEDIKHELQN' A
#
# COMPACT_ATOMS: atom_id res chain seq x y z
N MET A 1 5.82 -15.03 15.71
CA MET A 1 4.66 -15.92 15.49
C MET A 1 5.07 -17.04 14.55
N ALA A 2 4.73 -18.29 14.84
CA ALA A 2 4.97 -19.41 13.93
C ALA A 2 3.62 -19.82 13.31
N ILE A 3 3.40 -19.48 12.05
CA ILE A 3 2.20 -19.87 11.31
C ILE A 3 2.45 -21.24 10.70
N ASN A 4 1.51 -22.17 10.86
CA ASN A 4 1.60 -23.49 10.27
C ASN A 4 1.45 -23.38 8.73
N LYS A 5 2.37 -23.97 7.97
CA LYS A 5 2.36 -23.95 6.49
C LYS A 5 1.01 -24.41 5.90
N LYS A 6 0.30 -25.32 6.58
CA LYS A 6 -1.02 -25.79 6.15
C LYS A 6 -2.09 -24.71 6.24
N GLU A 7 -2.16 -24.00 7.36
CA GLU A 7 -3.14 -22.92 7.58
C GLU A 7 -2.91 -21.76 6.61
N LEU A 8 -1.64 -21.40 6.37
CA LEU A 8 -1.30 -20.37 5.38
C LEU A 8 -1.73 -20.77 3.96
N SER A 9 -1.51 -22.03 3.58
CA SER A 9 -1.89 -22.53 2.26
C SER A 9 -3.42 -22.55 2.08
N GLU A 10 -4.17 -22.90 3.13
CA GLU A 10 -5.63 -22.87 3.11
C GLU A 10 -6.18 -21.44 3.04
N LEU A 11 -5.54 -20.48 3.69
CA LEU A 11 -5.89 -19.06 3.60
C LEU A 11 -5.64 -18.52 2.19
N ILE A 12 -4.49 -18.83 1.59
CA ILE A 12 -4.16 -18.42 0.23
C ILE A 12 -5.17 -18.98 -0.78
N ASN A 13 -5.56 -20.25 -0.64
CA ASN A 13 -6.52 -20.90 -1.54
C ASN A 13 -7.95 -20.36 -1.43
N LYS A 14 -8.28 -19.60 -0.37
CA LYS A 14 -9.60 -18.97 -0.19
C LYS A 14 -9.65 -17.54 -0.72
N LEU A 15 -8.52 -16.96 -1.11
CA LEU A 15 -8.46 -15.63 -1.68
C LEU A 15 -8.92 -15.67 -3.13
N SER A 16 -9.56 -14.58 -3.57
CA SER A 16 -9.81 -14.40 -5.00
C SER A 16 -8.48 -14.11 -5.71
N ASP A 17 -8.37 -14.47 -7.00
CA ASP A 17 -7.15 -14.22 -7.79
C ASP A 17 -6.74 -12.75 -7.79
N ASN A 18 -7.70 -11.83 -7.62
CA ASN A 18 -7.47 -10.39 -7.54
C ASN A 18 -6.78 -9.96 -6.22
N ASP A 19 -6.93 -10.75 -5.15
CA ASP A 19 -6.42 -10.43 -3.82
C ASP A 19 -5.04 -11.07 -3.55
N ILE A 20 -4.61 -12.01 -4.39
CA ILE A 20 -3.30 -12.68 -4.27
C ILE A 20 -2.14 -11.69 -4.25
N PRO A 21 -2.07 -10.65 -5.12
CA PRO A 21 -0.98 -9.67 -5.09
C PRO A 21 -0.92 -8.89 -3.79
N LEU A 22 -2.09 -8.51 -3.26
CA LEU A 22 -2.21 -7.76 -2.00
C LEU A 22 -1.72 -8.60 -0.81
N VAL A 23 -2.14 -9.87 -0.74
CA VAL A 23 -1.72 -10.75 0.35
C VAL A 23 -0.25 -11.16 0.22
N ALA A 24 0.26 -11.35 -1.00
CA ALA A 24 1.69 -11.59 -1.21
C ALA A 24 2.54 -10.42 -0.71
N ASP A 25 2.09 -9.17 -0.92
CA ASP A 25 2.77 -7.98 -0.43
C ASP A 25 2.71 -7.88 1.10
N LEU A 26 1.53 -8.13 1.69
CA LEU A 26 1.37 -8.19 3.14
C LEU A 26 2.28 -9.24 3.78
N VAL A 27 2.34 -10.45 3.22
CA VAL A 27 3.20 -11.54 3.73
C VAL A 27 4.67 -11.16 3.61
N LYS A 28 5.10 -10.51 2.52
CA LYS A 28 6.48 -10.02 2.39
C LYS A 28 6.84 -9.00 3.47
N ARG A 29 5.94 -8.06 3.75
CA ARG A 29 6.12 -7.06 4.82
C ARG A 29 6.15 -7.70 6.21
N LEU A 30 5.33 -8.72 6.45
CA LEU A 30 5.31 -9.47 7.73
C LEU A 30 6.56 -10.33 7.97
N ILE A 31 7.22 -10.82 6.90
CA ILE A 31 8.47 -11.59 7.01
C ILE A 31 9.66 -10.68 7.37
N HIS A 32 9.65 -9.44 6.89
CA HIS A 32 10.72 -8.45 7.15
C HIS A 32 10.19 -7.22 7.89
N PRO A 33 9.77 -7.39 9.17
CA PRO A 33 9.16 -6.29 9.93
C PRO A 33 10.14 -5.15 10.25
N ALA A 34 11.45 -5.36 10.10
CA ALA A 34 12.46 -4.33 10.31
C ALA A 34 12.63 -3.40 9.11
N ASP A 35 12.26 -3.84 7.90
CA ASP A 35 12.42 -3.06 6.66
C ASP A 35 11.17 -2.24 6.32
N TYR A 36 10.04 -2.50 6.98
CA TYR A 36 8.76 -1.84 6.75
C TYR A 36 8.17 -1.35 8.07
N HIS A 37 8.16 -0.04 8.28
CA HIS A 37 7.32 0.56 9.31
C HIS A 37 5.88 0.53 8.81
N ILE A 38 5.09 -0.39 9.34
CA ILE A 38 3.63 -0.40 9.13
C ILE A 38 3.05 0.42 10.29
N PRO A 39 2.61 1.67 10.05
CA PRO A 39 1.98 2.43 11.10
C PRO A 39 0.70 1.72 11.53
N TYR A 40 0.46 1.65 12.84
CA TYR A 40 -0.83 1.19 13.33
C TYR A 40 -1.87 2.29 13.08
N ASP A 41 -3.12 1.91 12.78
CA ASP A 41 -4.21 2.87 12.46
C ASP A 41 -4.44 3.94 13.56
N ASP A 42 -4.00 3.67 14.79
CA ASP A 42 -4.15 4.55 15.95
C ASP A 42 -2.90 5.43 16.22
N GLU A 43 -1.86 5.37 15.38
CA GLU A 43 -0.67 6.20 15.57
C GLU A 43 -0.96 7.67 15.23
N PRO A 44 -0.50 8.64 16.06
CA PRO A 44 -0.66 10.04 15.75
C PRO A 44 0.14 10.39 14.50
N LEU A 45 -0.40 11.28 13.67
CA LEU A 45 0.30 11.81 12.50
C LEU A 45 1.67 12.36 12.91
N THR A 46 2.70 11.89 12.23
CA THR A 46 4.07 12.39 12.40
C THR A 46 4.22 13.72 11.66
N GLN A 47 5.29 14.45 11.98
CA GLN A 47 5.61 15.69 11.28
C GLN A 47 5.87 15.44 9.78
N ASP A 48 6.47 14.29 9.46
CA ASP A 48 6.74 13.86 8.09
C ASP A 48 5.43 13.62 7.32
N ASP A 49 4.40 13.07 7.97
CA ASP A 49 3.08 12.89 7.34
C ASP A 49 2.41 14.23 7.01
N ILE A 50 2.57 15.22 7.90
CA ILE A 50 2.04 16.58 7.69
C ILE A 50 2.76 17.26 6.53
N GLU A 51 4.09 17.16 6.49
CA GLU A 51 4.91 17.72 5.42
C GLU A 51 4.59 17.09 4.06
N ALA A 52 4.39 15.77 4.01
CA ALA A 52 4.00 15.08 2.78
C ALA A 52 2.64 15.55 2.24
N VAL A 53 1.67 15.81 3.12
CA VAL A 53 0.36 16.35 2.74
C VAL A 53 0.48 17.78 2.22
N ASP A 54 1.30 18.61 2.87
CA ASP A 54 1.53 19.99 2.44
C ASP A 54 2.27 20.06 1.10
N GLU A 55 3.27 19.21 0.88
CA GLU A 55 3.96 19.07 -0.41
C GLU A 55 2.98 18.63 -1.51
N ALA A 56 2.18 17.59 -1.27
CA ALA A 56 1.17 17.14 -2.23
C ALA A 56 0.14 18.24 -2.56
N ASN A 57 -0.27 19.04 -1.58
CA ASN A 57 -1.15 20.19 -1.81
C ASN A 57 -0.48 21.27 -2.64
N GLN A 58 0.81 21.54 -2.42
CA GLN A 58 1.57 22.49 -3.25
C GLN A 58 1.71 21.99 -4.68
N GLU A 59 2.07 20.73 -4.90
CA GLU A 59 2.16 20.15 -6.24
C GLU A 59 0.83 20.17 -6.99
N PHE A 60 -0.27 19.96 -6.27
CA PHE A 60 -1.61 20.09 -6.81
C PHE A 60 -1.93 21.53 -7.23
N LEU A 61 -1.63 22.51 -6.38
CA LEU A 61 -1.82 23.95 -6.68
C LEU A 61 -0.94 24.43 -7.83
N GLU A 62 0.28 23.89 -7.94
CA GLU A 62 1.23 24.18 -9.01
C GLU A 62 0.85 23.48 -10.34
N GLY A 63 -0.17 22.61 -10.34
CA GLY A 63 -0.61 21.90 -11.53
C GLY A 63 0.38 20.84 -12.02
N LYS A 64 1.29 20.38 -11.14
CA LYS A 64 2.25 19.31 -11.42
C LYS A 64 1.64 17.91 -11.32
N THR A 65 0.45 17.80 -10.74
CA THR A 65 -0.26 16.53 -10.61
C THR A 65 -1.01 16.19 -11.89
N ILE A 66 -0.90 14.94 -12.34
CA ILE A 66 -1.68 14.40 -13.45
C ILE A 66 -2.87 13.67 -12.85
N LYS A 67 -4.09 13.90 -13.39
CA LYS A 67 -5.26 13.18 -12.89
C LYS A 67 -5.15 11.71 -13.28
N PHE A 68 -5.56 10.84 -12.37
CA PHE A 68 -5.60 9.40 -12.63
C PHE A 68 -6.44 9.04 -13.88
N GLU A 69 -7.53 9.77 -14.14
CA GLU A 69 -8.34 9.59 -15.35
C GLU A 69 -7.57 9.91 -16.65
N ASP A 70 -6.67 10.89 -16.60
CA ASP A 70 -5.85 11.26 -17.76
C ASP A 70 -4.82 10.14 -18.06
N ILE A 71 -4.19 9.59 -17.02
CA ILE A 71 -3.28 8.43 -17.13
C ILE A 71 -4.01 7.21 -17.69
N LYS A 72 -5.23 6.95 -17.20
CA LYS A 72 -6.04 5.81 -17.64
C LYS A 72 -6.42 5.92 -19.12
N HIS A 73 -6.72 7.14 -19.59
CA HIS A 73 -7.00 7.40 -21.00
C HIS A 73 -5.76 7.22 -21.90
N GLU A 74 -4.57 7.60 -21.42
CA GLU A 74 -3.32 7.37 -22.13
C GLU A 74 -2.92 5.89 -22.21
N LEU A 75 -3.13 5.12 -21.15
CA LEU A 75 -2.80 3.69 -21.10
C LEU A 75 -3.77 2.78 -21.88
N GLN A 76 -4.96 3.29 -22.24
CA GLN A 76 -5.99 2.56 -22.98
C GLN A 76 -5.99 2.83 -24.49
N ASN A 77 -5.12 3.73 -24.98
CA ASN A 77 -4.84 3.96 -26.40
C ASN A 77 -3.57 3.24 -26.85
#